data_AF-A0A2D4Y9A0-F1
#
_entry.id   AF-A0A2D4Y9A0-F1
#
_cell.length_a   1.000
_cell.length_b   1.000
_cell.length_c   1.000
_cell.angle_alpha   90.00
_cell.angle_beta   90.00
_cell.angle_gamma   90.00
#
_symmetry.space_group_name_H-M   'P 1'
#
loop_
_entity.id
_entity.type
_entity.pdbx_description
1 polymer ?
#
loop_
_entity_poly.entity_id
_entity_poly.type
_entity_poly.pdbx_seq_one_letter_code
_entity_poly.pdbx_strand_id
1 'polypeptide(L)'
;MNVSLENIAIIVLIVLTGLSAGLCFTWSNAVTTGLGRLDNIGYLSAFQQMNRTIINPTFFIVFFGPFFLSIINIYVFRNAPSNIKGLLIAAAIIYTVGVVLVTIFGNVPLNELLDKTNIATASTEDLQNLRATFETKWNQFHAIRTVTAIIAFILLIISAMQISKNNL
;
A
#
# COMPACT_ATOMS: atom_id res chain seq x y z
N MET A 1 20.42 10.14 24.17
CA MET A 1 19.07 9.55 24.12
C MET A 1 19.25 8.06 23.94
N ASN A 2 18.92 7.24 24.95
CA ASN A 2 19.02 5.78 24.78
C ASN A 2 17.82 5.34 23.94
N VAL A 3 18.09 4.78 22.76
CA VAL A 3 17.04 4.28 21.87
C VAL A 3 16.61 2.90 22.38
N SER A 4 15.37 2.78 22.87
CA SER A 4 14.81 1.50 23.33
C SER A 4 14.30 0.64 22.17
N LEU A 5 14.04 -0.64 22.44
CA LEU A 5 13.46 -1.57 21.46
C LEU A 5 12.08 -1.11 20.99
N GLU A 6 11.26 -0.60 21.92
CA GLU A 6 9.95 -0.02 21.68
C GLU A 6 10.03 1.13 20.67
N ASN A 7 10.99 2.03 20.88
CA ASN A 7 11.24 3.17 19.98
C ASN A 7 11.66 2.71 18.58
N ILE A 8 12.56 1.73 18.47
CA ILE A 8 12.96 1.17 17.16
C ILE A 8 11.76 0.53 16.47
N ALA A 9 11.00 -0.30 17.19
CA ALA A 9 9.88 -1.04 16.64
C ALA A 9 8.80 -0.11 16.07
N ILE A 10 8.44 0.95 16.80
CA ILE A 10 7.39 1.88 16.35
C ILE A 10 7.89 2.81 15.23
N ILE A 11 9.16 3.26 15.29
CA ILE A 11 9.75 4.12 14.25
C ILE A 11 9.82 3.37 12.93
N VAL A 12 10.32 2.12 12.92
CA VAL A 12 10.43 1.34 11.69
C VAL A 12 9.03 1.06 11.10
N LEU A 13 8.05 0.74 11.94
CA LEU A 13 6.66 0.56 11.50
C LEU A 13 6.09 1.84 10.87
N ILE A 14 6.28 3.00 11.49
CA ILE A 14 5.85 4.31 10.97
C ILE A 14 6.52 4.61 9.63
N VAL A 15 7.83 4.42 9.52
CA VAL A 15 8.58 4.70 8.29
C VAL A 15 8.07 3.85 7.12
N LEU A 16 7.93 2.53 7.30
CA LEU A 16 7.46 1.65 6.22
C LEU A 16 6.00 1.93 5.85
N THR A 17 5.16 2.25 6.83
CA THR A 17 3.75 2.61 6.57
C THR A 17 3.65 3.93 5.84
N GLY A 18 4.47 4.92 6.21
CA GLY A 18 4.55 6.22 5.54
C GLY A 18 5.07 6.12 4.11
N LEU A 19 6.10 5.30 3.87
CA LEU A 19 6.59 5.01 2.51
C LEU A 19 5.48 4.36 1.65
N SER A 20 4.73 3.42 2.21
CA SER A 20 3.60 2.80 1.51
C SER A 20 2.45 3.77 1.24
N ALA A 21 2.11 4.63 2.20
CA ALA A 21 1.10 5.68 2.02
C ALA A 21 1.54 6.68 0.93
N GLY A 22 2.81 7.10 0.94
CA GLY A 22 3.41 7.97 -0.06
C GLY A 22 3.39 7.35 -1.46
N LEU A 23 3.80 6.08 -1.58
CA LEU A 23 3.72 5.32 -2.84
C LEU A 23 2.28 5.29 -3.37
N CYS A 24 1.32 4.89 -2.53
CA CYS A 24 -0.08 4.81 -2.92
C CYS A 24 -0.63 6.18 -3.36
N PHE A 25 -0.35 7.23 -2.58
CA PHE A 25 -0.73 8.60 -2.89
C PHE A 25 -0.15 9.09 -4.22
N THR A 26 1.16 8.95 -4.43
CA THR A 26 1.80 9.36 -5.69
C THR A 26 1.19 8.63 -6.88
N TRP A 27 0.89 7.34 -6.73
CA TRP A 27 0.22 6.57 -7.77
C TRP A 27 -1.18 7.12 -8.09
N SER A 28 -2.01 7.36 -7.06
CA SER A 28 -3.36 7.92 -7.24
C SER A 28 -3.37 9.35 -7.77
N ASN A 29 -2.40 10.17 -7.36
CA ASN A 29 -2.38 11.61 -7.62
C ASN A 29 -1.75 11.97 -8.97
N ALA A 30 -0.70 11.24 -9.37
CA ALA A 30 0.09 11.59 -10.54
C ALA A 30 0.26 10.44 -11.53
N VAL A 31 0.61 9.24 -11.06
CA VAL A 31 0.96 8.13 -11.97
C VAL A 31 -0.24 7.67 -12.77
N THR A 32 -1.32 7.21 -12.13
CA THR A 32 -2.47 6.68 -12.87
C THR A 32 -3.23 7.77 -13.62
N THR A 33 -3.29 8.98 -13.09
CA THR A 33 -3.84 10.14 -13.80
C THR A 33 -3.02 10.50 -15.04
N GLY A 34 -1.69 10.41 -14.97
CA GLY A 34 -0.80 10.61 -16.10
C GLY A 34 -0.95 9.50 -17.14
N LEU A 35 -0.95 8.24 -16.70
CA LEU A 35 -1.18 7.07 -17.57
C LEU A 35 -2.52 7.15 -18.28
N GLY A 36 -3.58 7.60 -17.59
CA GLY A 36 -4.93 7.74 -18.15
C GLY A 36 -4.99 8.68 -19.36
N ARG A 37 -4.02 9.58 -19.53
CA ARG A 37 -3.91 10.48 -20.69
C ARG A 37 -3.29 9.84 -21.94
N LEU A 38 -2.70 8.65 -21.81
CA LEU A 38 -2.16 7.90 -22.92
C LEU A 38 -3.28 7.24 -23.73
N ASP A 39 -2.98 6.84 -24.95
CA ASP A 39 -3.83 5.94 -25.73
C ASP A 39 -3.83 4.51 -25.15
N ASN A 40 -4.61 3.60 -25.72
CA ASN A 40 -4.76 2.24 -25.18
C ASN A 40 -3.43 1.48 -25.15
N ILE A 41 -2.64 1.57 -26.23
CA ILE A 41 -1.34 0.90 -26.33
C ILE A 41 -0.38 1.48 -25.30
N GLY A 42 -0.26 2.81 -25.22
CA GLY A 42 0.62 3.49 -24.28
C GLY A 42 0.26 3.21 -22.84
N TYR A 43 -1.03 3.28 -22.48
CA TYR A 43 -1.53 2.95 -21.14
C TYR A 43 -1.13 1.51 -20.75
N LEU A 44 -1.56 0.53 -21.56
CA LEU A 44 -1.41 -0.89 -21.21
C LEU A 44 0.07 -1.31 -21.19
N SER A 45 0.86 -0.83 -22.15
CA SER A 45 2.29 -1.16 -22.23
C SER A 45 3.08 -0.57 -21.07
N ALA A 46 2.82 0.70 -20.73
CA ALA A 46 3.47 1.33 -19.58
C ALA A 46 3.09 0.62 -18.27
N PHE A 47 1.80 0.29 -18.11
CA PHE A 47 1.31 -0.37 -16.91
C PHE A 47 1.88 -1.79 -16.76
N GLN A 48 2.00 -2.57 -17.85
CA GLN A 48 2.70 -3.87 -17.84
C GLN A 48 4.14 -3.74 -17.35
N GLN A 49 4.90 -2.79 -17.90
CA GLN A 49 6.30 -2.62 -17.54
C GLN A 49 6.47 -2.17 -16.08
N MET A 50 5.58 -1.30 -15.59
CA MET A 50 5.54 -0.91 -14.18
C MET A 50 5.19 -2.09 -13.26
N ASN A 51 4.20 -2.91 -13.62
CA ASN A 51 3.81 -4.11 -12.88
C ASN A 51 4.97 -5.11 -12.75
N ARG A 52 5.76 -5.29 -13.80
CA ARG A 52 6.95 -6.16 -13.76
C ARG A 52 8.07 -5.58 -12.91
N THR A 53 8.31 -4.27 -13.03
CA THR A 53 9.43 -3.58 -12.36
C THR A 53 9.20 -3.45 -10.84
N ILE A 54 7.94 -3.25 -10.42
CA ILE A 54 7.62 -3.03 -9.01
C ILE A 54 7.77 -4.30 -8.15
N ILE A 55 7.77 -5.50 -8.76
CA ILE A 55 7.93 -6.77 -8.06
C ILE A 55 9.42 -7.00 -7.76
N ASN A 56 9.90 -6.39 -6.69
CA ASN A 56 11.28 -6.51 -6.22
C ASN A 56 11.33 -6.55 -4.68
N PRO A 57 12.42 -7.04 -4.06
CA PRO A 57 12.51 -7.21 -2.62
C PRO A 57 12.27 -5.93 -1.82
N THR A 58 12.73 -4.77 -2.30
CA THR A 58 12.54 -3.48 -1.65
C THR A 58 11.06 -3.12 -1.56
N PHE A 59 10.30 -3.30 -2.65
CA PHE A 59 8.86 -3.10 -2.63
C PHE A 59 8.17 -4.05 -1.65
N PHE A 60 8.52 -5.34 -1.63
CA PHE A 60 7.92 -6.29 -0.69
C PHE A 60 8.15 -5.88 0.77
N ILE A 61 9.36 -5.45 1.12
CA ILE A 61 9.69 -4.97 2.46
C ILE A 61 8.87 -3.73 2.81
N VAL A 62 8.86 -2.72 1.94
CA VAL A 62 8.14 -1.48 2.20
C VAL A 62 6.64 -1.70 2.31
N PHE A 63 6.08 -2.50 1.40
CA PHE A 63 4.64 -2.62 1.20
C PHE A 63 3.98 -3.68 2.10
N PHE A 64 4.65 -4.81 2.35
CA PHE A 64 4.14 -5.87 3.23
C PHE A 64 4.79 -5.89 4.61
N GLY A 65 5.95 -5.23 4.79
CA GLY A 65 6.61 -5.10 6.10
C GLY A 65 5.72 -4.53 7.21
N PRO A 66 4.89 -3.50 6.98
CA PRO A 66 4.00 -2.96 8.00
C PRO A 66 3.05 -4.00 8.59
N PHE A 67 2.57 -4.98 7.80
CA PHE A 67 1.72 -6.06 8.32
C PHE A 67 2.45 -6.87 9.42
N PHE A 68 3.66 -7.34 9.14
CA PHE A 68 4.45 -8.12 10.10
C PHE A 68 4.89 -7.27 11.29
N LEU A 69 5.30 -6.02 11.04
CA LEU A 69 5.74 -5.10 12.09
C LEU A 69 4.60 -4.66 13.00
N SER A 70 3.37 -4.57 12.49
CA SER A 70 2.19 -4.33 13.31
C SER A 70 1.99 -5.43 14.35
N ILE A 71 2.15 -6.70 13.97
CA ILE A 71 2.06 -7.84 14.90
C ILE A 71 3.14 -7.74 15.98
N ILE A 72 4.38 -7.45 15.57
CA ILE A 72 5.51 -7.26 16.49
C ILE A 72 5.24 -6.11 17.46
N ASN A 73 4.77 -4.96 16.97
CA ASN A 73 4.48 -3.79 17.80
C ASN A 73 3.35 -4.07 18.80
N ILE A 74 2.29 -4.77 18.40
CA ILE A 74 1.21 -5.17 19.33
C ILE A 74 1.78 -6.01 20.49
N TYR A 75 2.72 -6.90 20.22
CA TYR A 75 3.39 -7.71 21.24
C TYR A 75 4.33 -6.88 22.12
N VAL A 76 5.18 -6.05 21.52
CA VAL A 76 6.14 -5.18 22.23
C VAL A 76 5.40 -4.23 23.17
N PHE A 77 4.30 -3.63 22.72
CA PHE A 77 3.48 -2.71 23.50
C PHE A 77 2.33 -3.40 24.27
N ARG A 78 2.42 -4.71 24.56
CA ARG A 78 1.34 -5.47 25.25
C ARG A 78 0.96 -4.91 26.63
N ASN A 79 1.92 -4.32 27.32
CA ASN A 79 1.77 -3.71 28.64
C ASN A 79 1.43 -2.21 28.59
N ALA A 80 1.35 -1.62 27.39
CA ALA A 80 1.00 -0.22 27.23
C ALA A 80 -0.48 0.04 27.62
N PRO A 81 -0.83 1.28 27.95
CA PRO A 81 -2.21 1.73 28.14
C PRO A 81 -3.15 1.31 26.99
N SER A 82 -4.43 1.10 27.31
CA SER A 82 -5.44 0.59 26.38
C SER A 82 -5.65 1.47 25.15
N ASN A 83 -5.52 2.80 25.29
CA ASN A 83 -5.60 3.76 24.20
C ASN A 83 -4.47 3.57 23.16
N ILE A 84 -3.23 3.36 23.59
CA ILE A 84 -2.09 3.11 22.69
C ILE A 84 -2.29 1.79 21.95
N LYS A 85 -2.64 0.72 22.68
CA LYS A 85 -2.90 -0.59 22.08
C LYS A 85 -4.05 -0.55 21.09
N GLY A 86 -5.13 0.16 21.42
CA GLY A 86 -6.28 0.34 20.54
C GLY A 86 -5.88 0.99 19.20
N LEU A 87 -5.03 2.02 19.24
CA LEU A 87 -4.52 2.67 18.03
C LEU A 87 -3.63 1.74 17.19
N LEU A 88 -2.72 0.99 17.83
CA LEU A 88 -1.86 0.03 17.13
C LEU A 88 -2.67 -1.08 16.45
N ILE A 89 -3.67 -1.63 17.15
CA ILE A 89 -4.56 -2.66 16.60
C ILE A 89 -5.41 -2.10 15.45
N ALA A 90 -5.98 -0.91 15.62
CA ALA A 90 -6.78 -0.26 14.58
C ALA A 90 -5.93 0.00 13.32
N ALA A 91 -4.72 0.55 13.47
CA ALA A 91 -3.79 0.76 12.36
C ALA A 91 -3.44 -0.57 11.67
N ALA A 92 -3.17 -1.62 12.44
CA ALA A 92 -2.87 -2.96 11.91
C ALA A 92 -4.02 -3.53 11.08
N ILE A 93 -5.26 -3.47 11.59
CA ILE A 93 -6.45 -3.98 10.90
C ILE A 93 -6.70 -3.18 9.61
N ILE A 94 -6.67 -1.84 9.69
CA ILE A 94 -6.92 -0.97 8.54
C ILE A 94 -5.88 -1.20 7.45
N TYR A 95 -4.60 -1.26 7.81
CA TYR A 95 -3.53 -1.54 6.85
C TYR A 95 -3.68 -2.94 6.24
N THR A 96 -3.91 -3.96 7.06
CA THR A 96 -4.03 -5.34 6.57
C THR A 96 -5.20 -5.48 5.61
N VAL A 97 -6.40 -5.07 6.03
CA VAL A 97 -7.61 -5.24 5.23
C VAL A 97 -7.58 -4.32 4.01
N GLY A 98 -7.27 -3.04 4.19
CA GLY A 98 -7.39 -2.04 3.14
C GLY A 98 -6.21 -2.00 2.17
N VAL A 99 -5.01 -2.37 2.62
CA VAL A 99 -3.80 -2.33 1.80
C VAL A 99 -3.42 -3.72 1.33
N VAL A 100 -3.17 -4.65 2.26
CA VAL A 100 -2.63 -5.99 1.92
C VAL A 100 -3.69 -6.83 1.21
N LEU A 101 -4.88 -7.01 1.80
CA LEU A 101 -5.90 -7.89 1.22
C LEU A 101 -6.46 -7.33 -0.09
N VAL A 102 -6.68 -6.01 -0.19
CA VAL A 102 -7.08 -5.38 -1.47
C VAL A 102 -6.01 -5.56 -2.54
N THR A 103 -4.73 -5.54 -2.18
CA THR A 103 -3.66 -5.81 -3.13
C THR A 103 -3.71 -7.25 -3.62
N ILE A 104 -3.77 -8.22 -2.71
CA ILE A 104 -3.74 -9.66 -3.03
C ILE A 104 -4.98 -10.10 -3.82
N PHE A 105 -6.17 -9.64 -3.43
CA PHE A 105 -7.43 -10.11 -4.00
C PHE A 105 -8.02 -9.18 -5.07
N GLY A 106 -7.53 -7.95 -5.18
CA GLY A 106 -8.01 -6.95 -6.14
C GLY A 106 -6.97 -6.60 -7.20
N ASN A 107 -5.91 -5.89 -6.80
CA ASN A 107 -4.93 -5.38 -7.77
C ASN A 107 -4.08 -6.47 -8.43
N VAL A 108 -3.62 -7.48 -7.69
CA VAL A 108 -2.76 -8.55 -8.22
C VAL A 108 -3.47 -9.35 -9.32
N PRO A 109 -4.72 -9.82 -9.17
CA PRO A 109 -5.43 -10.52 -10.23
C PRO A 109 -5.60 -9.67 -11.51
N LEU A 110 -5.87 -8.37 -11.37
CA LEU A 110 -5.94 -7.46 -12.50
C LEU A 110 -4.58 -7.31 -13.18
N ASN A 111 -3.51 -7.18 -12.39
CA ASN A 111 -2.15 -7.07 -12.90
C ASN A 111 -1.75 -8.33 -13.68
N GLU A 112 -2.06 -9.52 -13.17
CA GLU A 112 -1.79 -10.79 -13.86
C GLU A 112 -2.61 -10.96 -15.14
N LEU A 113 -3.87 -10.51 -15.14
CA LEU A 113 -4.71 -10.49 -16.35
C LEU A 113 -4.03 -9.65 -17.44
N LEU A 114 -3.62 -8.43 -17.09
CA LEU A 114 -2.94 -7.54 -18.01
C LEU A 114 -1.61 -8.13 -18.48
N ASP A 115 -0.82 -8.72 -17.58
CA ASP A 115 0.54 -9.19 -17.89
C ASP A 115 0.57 -10.38 -18.87
N LYS A 116 -0.54 -11.15 -18.92
CA LYS A 116 -0.73 -12.27 -19.86
C LYS A 116 -1.11 -11.84 -21.28
N THR A 117 -1.50 -10.58 -21.49
CA THR A 117 -1.90 -10.09 -22.82
C THR A 117 -0.68 -9.71 -23.66
N ASN A 118 -0.58 -10.24 -24.88
CA ASN A 118 0.39 -9.76 -25.86
C ASN A 118 -0.16 -8.51 -26.59
N ILE A 119 0.26 -7.34 -26.12
CA ILE A 119 -0.20 -6.05 -26.66
C ILE A 119 0.19 -5.88 -28.14
N ALA A 120 1.34 -6.41 -28.57
CA ALA A 120 1.86 -6.21 -29.92
C ALA A 120 1.03 -6.94 -31.01
N THR A 121 0.28 -7.97 -30.62
CA THR A 121 -0.51 -8.79 -31.54
C THR A 121 -2.02 -8.65 -31.33
N ALA A 122 -2.45 -7.93 -30.29
CA ALA A 122 -3.86 -7.74 -29.97
C ALA A 122 -4.52 -6.76 -30.96
N SER A 123 -5.81 -6.97 -31.25
CA SER A 123 -6.57 -6.02 -32.06
C SER A 123 -6.84 -4.73 -31.28
N THR A 124 -7.13 -3.63 -31.99
CA THR A 124 -7.50 -2.35 -31.37
C THR A 124 -8.72 -2.48 -30.45
N GLU A 125 -9.70 -3.30 -30.85
CA GLU A 125 -10.92 -3.55 -30.07
C GLU A 125 -10.61 -4.31 -28.78
N ASP A 126 -9.77 -5.35 -28.84
CA ASP A 126 -9.34 -6.12 -27.66
C ASP A 126 -8.63 -5.23 -26.63
N LEU A 127 -7.74 -4.34 -27.10
CA LEU A 127 -7.01 -3.42 -26.24
C LEU A 127 -7.95 -2.40 -25.58
N GLN A 128 -8.95 -1.90 -26.31
CA GLN A 128 -9.95 -0.99 -25.76
C GLN A 128 -10.79 -1.68 -24.68
N ASN A 129 -11.26 -2.90 -24.94
CA ASN A 129 -12.05 -3.70 -23.99
C ASN A 129 -11.24 -4.08 -22.74
N LEU A 130 -9.97 -4.46 -22.92
CA LEU A 130 -9.06 -4.76 -21.82
C LEU A 130 -8.86 -3.53 -20.93
N ARG A 131 -8.54 -2.37 -21.51
CA ARG A 131 -8.37 -1.13 -20.75
C ARG A 131 -9.64 -0.74 -20.00
N ALA A 132 -10.80 -0.80 -20.64
CA ALA A 132 -12.08 -0.45 -20.02
C ALA A 132 -12.39 -1.33 -18.79
N THR A 133 -12.01 -2.61 -18.84
CA THR A 133 -12.21 -3.56 -17.73
C THR A 133 -11.16 -3.39 -16.63
N PHE A 134 -9.95 -2.97 -16.98
CA PHE A 134 -8.81 -2.85 -16.08
C PHE A 134 -8.76 -1.51 -15.35
N GLU A 135 -8.76 -0.38 -16.07
CA GLU A 135 -8.38 0.94 -15.54
C GLU A 135 -9.26 1.38 -14.37
N THR A 136 -10.58 1.36 -14.56
CA THR A 136 -11.53 1.80 -13.52
C THR A 136 -11.45 0.93 -12.28
N LYS A 137 -11.46 -0.40 -12.44
CA LYS A 137 -11.43 -1.34 -11.30
C LYS A 137 -10.11 -1.26 -10.55
N TRP A 138 -8.99 -1.18 -11.29
CA TRP A 138 -7.67 -1.07 -10.69
C TRP A 138 -7.56 0.22 -9.88
N ASN A 139 -8.01 1.35 -10.42
CA ASN A 139 -8.00 2.64 -9.75
C ASN A 139 -8.90 2.67 -8.51
N GLN A 140 -10.07 1.99 -8.54
CA GLN A 140 -10.94 1.87 -7.38
C GLN A 140 -10.28 1.10 -6.23
N PHE A 141 -9.68 -0.07 -6.52
CA PHE A 141 -8.94 -0.82 -5.50
C PHE A 141 -7.74 -0.03 -4.98
N HIS A 142 -7.02 0.66 -5.87
CA HIS A 142 -5.87 1.46 -5.48
C HIS A 142 -6.26 2.67 -4.63
N ALA A 143 -7.42 3.30 -4.88
CA ALA A 143 -7.94 4.37 -4.03
C ALA A 143 -8.24 3.89 -2.59
N ILE A 144 -8.79 2.68 -2.43
CA ILE A 144 -8.99 2.06 -1.11
C ILE A 144 -7.64 1.88 -0.41
N ARG A 145 -6.63 1.36 -1.10
CA ARG A 145 -5.26 1.22 -0.57
C ARG A 145 -4.66 2.55 -0.15
N THR A 146 -4.84 3.61 -0.95
CA THR A 146 -4.34 4.95 -0.64
C THR A 146 -4.98 5.50 0.63
N VAL A 147 -6.30 5.49 0.72
CA VAL A 147 -7.02 6.04 1.90
C VAL A 147 -6.67 5.25 3.16
N THR A 148 -6.70 3.92 3.09
CA THR A 148 -6.43 3.08 4.26
C THR A 148 -4.96 3.14 4.71
N ALA A 149 -3.99 3.22 3.79
CA ALA A 149 -2.58 3.42 4.14
C ALA A 149 -2.37 4.77 4.85
N ILE A 150 -3.00 5.85 4.37
CA ILE A 150 -2.91 7.17 5.00
C ILE A 150 -3.52 7.16 6.40
N ILE A 151 -4.71 6.56 6.56
CA ILE A 151 -5.36 6.46 7.88
C ILE A 151 -4.48 5.65 8.85
N ALA A 152 -3.97 4.49 8.42
CA ALA A 152 -3.08 3.69 9.25
C ALA A 152 -1.82 4.48 9.66
N PHE A 153 -1.21 5.22 8.73
CA PHE A 153 -0.05 6.06 9.01
C PHE A 153 -0.37 7.15 10.05
N ILE A 154 -1.51 7.84 9.93
CA ILE A 154 -1.95 8.86 10.89
C ILE A 154 -2.15 8.25 12.28
N LEU A 155 -2.81 7.08 12.37
CA LEU A 155 -3.04 6.39 13.64
C LEU A 155 -1.72 6.02 14.33
N LEU A 156 -0.71 5.59 13.57
CA LEU A 156 0.61 5.27 14.12
C LEU A 156 1.35 6.52 14.62
N ILE A 157 1.25 7.65 13.92
CA ILE A 157 1.80 8.93 14.41
C ILE A 157 1.13 9.33 15.73
N ILE A 158 -0.20 9.25 15.81
CA ILE A 158 -0.93 9.56 17.04
C ILE A 158 -0.50 8.61 18.17
N SER A 159 -0.34 7.32 17.87
CA SER A 159 0.14 6.32 18.84
C SER A 159 1.53 6.66 19.37
N ALA A 160 2.48 7.01 18.49
CA ALA A 160 3.82 7.43 18.89
C ALA A 160 3.83 8.70 19.75
N MET A 161 2.97 9.68 19.44
CA MET A 161 2.80 10.86 20.28
C MET A 161 2.26 10.51 21.67
N GLN A 162 1.37 9.52 21.77
CA GLN A 162 0.86 9.04 23.07
C GLN A 162 1.91 8.27 23.85
N ILE A 163 2.71 7.43 23.19
CA ILE A 163 3.85 6.72 23.79
C ILE A 163 4.82 7.73 24.42
N SER A 164 5.22 8.75 23.65
CA SER A 164 6.11 9.81 24.13
C SER A 164 5.54 10.58 25.33
N LYS A 165 4.24 10.92 25.32
CA LYS A 165 3.59 11.60 26.47
C LYS A 165 3.55 10.74 27.74
N ASN A 166 3.47 9.42 27.61
CA ASN A 166 3.41 8.50 28.74
C ASN A 166 4.81 8.07 29.23
N ASN A 167 5.89 8.61 28.66
CA ASN A 167 7.28 8.20 28.91
C ASN A 167 7.50 6.68 28.74
N LEU A 168 6.83 6.10 27.75
CA LEU A 168 6.97 4.69 27.34
C LEU A 168 8.00 4.54 26.22
#